data_AF-A0A8C7U888-F1
#
_entry.id   AF-A0A8C7U888-F1
#
_cell.length_a   1.000
_cell.length_b   1.000
_cell.length_c   1.000
_cell.angle_alpha   90.00
_cell.angle_beta   90.00
_cell.angle_gamma   90.00
#
_symmetry.space_group_name_H-M   'P 1'
#
loop_
_entity.id
_entity.type
_entity.pdbx_description
1 polymer ?
#
loop_
_entity_poly.entity_id
_entity_poly.type
_entity_poly.pdbx_seq_one_letter_code
_entity_poly.pdbx_strand_id
1 'polypeptide(L)'
;MGLMDQCEMLYKMSNPYDVIGVTKDASEADVRQQATAKFQFDILNFEKSYKNCEDEKHDLMRVYVEHKGDMDRIMENVLCATLEDETQIRAILKSAICSKGLQAHKAFTNARCQNYCFTSISHKLCPATFSATWASY
;
A
#
# COMPACT_ATOMS: atom_id res chain seq x y z
N MET A 1 -10.51 38.88 -21.31
CA MET A 1 -9.92 37.78 -20.51
C MET A 1 -8.44 38.02 -20.43
N GLY A 2 -7.85 37.91 -19.24
CA GLY A 2 -6.41 38.04 -19.07
C GLY A 2 -5.67 36.79 -19.59
N LEU A 3 -4.37 36.91 -19.82
CA LEU A 3 -3.52 35.78 -20.26
C LEU A 3 -3.62 34.59 -19.30
N MET A 4 -3.69 34.84 -17.98
CA MET A 4 -3.84 33.78 -16.98
C MET A 4 -5.19 33.05 -17.08
N ASP A 5 -6.28 33.80 -17.28
CA ASP A 5 -7.62 33.21 -17.46
C ASP A 5 -7.66 32.32 -18.72
N GLN A 6 -6.98 32.76 -19.78
CA GLN A 6 -6.85 31.97 -21.01
C GLN A 6 -6.03 30.70 -20.79
N CYS A 7 -4.94 30.77 -20.02
CA CYS A 7 -4.14 29.60 -19.68
C CYS A 7 -4.92 28.57 -18.85
N GLU A 8 -5.73 29.02 -17.89
CA GLU A 8 -6.59 28.14 -17.11
C GLU A 8 -7.65 27.45 -17.99
N MET A 9 -8.31 28.19 -18.88
CA MET A 9 -9.31 27.63 -19.79
C MET A 9 -8.73 26.64 -20.81
N LEU A 10 -7.57 26.94 -21.38
CA LEU A 10 -6.98 26.16 -22.46
C LEU A 10 -6.18 24.95 -21.95
N TYR A 11 -5.48 25.10 -20.82
CA TYR A 11 -4.55 24.10 -20.32
C TYR A 11 -4.99 23.46 -19.00
N LYS A 12 -6.13 23.88 -18.41
CA LYS A 12 -6.61 23.42 -17.09
C LYS A 12 -5.56 23.55 -15.99
N MET A 13 -4.65 24.51 -16.13
CA MET A 13 -3.63 24.77 -15.13
C MET A 13 -4.24 25.61 -14.01
N SER A 14 -4.06 25.14 -12.78
CA SER A 14 -4.43 25.93 -11.61
C SER A 14 -3.50 27.12 -11.46
N ASN A 15 -4.07 28.24 -11.00
CA ASN A 15 -3.32 29.44 -10.68
C ASN A 15 -2.33 29.13 -9.53
N PRO A 16 -1.02 29.43 -9.69
CA PRO A 16 0.00 29.11 -8.68
C PRO A 16 -0.25 29.80 -7.34
N TYR A 17 -0.84 30.99 -7.32
CA TYR A 17 -1.19 31.70 -6.08
C TYR A 17 -2.27 30.95 -5.28
N ASP A 18 -3.26 30.39 -5.97
CA ASP A 18 -4.34 29.62 -5.35
C ASP A 18 -3.83 28.27 -4.84
N VAL A 19 -2.91 27.64 -5.59
CA VAL A 19 -2.25 26.39 -5.15
C VAL A 19 -1.44 26.64 -3.89
N ILE A 20 -0.60 27.67 -3.86
CA ILE A 20 0.25 28.02 -2.70
C ILE A 20 -0.61 28.53 -1.53
N GLY A 21 -1.78 29.12 -1.82
CA GLY A 21 -2.68 29.70 -0.83
C GLY A 21 -2.28 31.12 -0.41
N VAL A 22 -1.79 31.93 -1.36
CA VAL A 22 -1.36 33.32 -1.16
C VAL A 22 -2.13 34.27 -2.06
N THR A 23 -2.19 35.55 -1.69
CA THR A 23 -2.77 36.59 -2.55
C THR A 23 -1.78 36.99 -3.67
N LYS A 24 -2.29 37.54 -4.77
CA LYS A 24 -1.46 37.92 -5.95
C LYS A 24 -0.48 39.06 -5.66
N ASP A 25 -0.74 39.83 -4.60
CA ASP A 25 0.04 40.97 -4.11
C ASP A 25 0.96 40.62 -2.93
N ALA A 26 1.03 39.35 -2.54
CA ALA A 26 1.87 38.89 -1.45
C ALA A 26 3.36 39.19 -1.70
N SER A 27 4.09 39.51 -0.63
CA SER A 27 5.53 39.73 -0.72
C SER A 27 6.25 38.43 -1.08
N GLU A 28 7.39 38.53 -1.75
CA GLU A 28 8.17 37.34 -2.14
C GLU A 28 8.57 36.48 -0.92
N ALA A 29 8.79 37.12 0.23
CA ALA A 29 9.09 36.43 1.49
C ALA A 29 7.90 35.56 1.94
N ASP A 30 6.68 36.10 1.89
CA ASP A 30 5.46 35.37 2.27
C ASP A 30 5.19 34.22 1.29
N VAL A 31 5.39 34.45 -0.01
CA VAL A 31 5.25 33.40 -1.03
C VAL A 31 6.21 32.24 -0.76
N ARG A 32 7.49 32.54 -0.49
CA ARG A 32 8.51 31.52 -0.19
C ARG A 32 8.19 30.76 1.10
N GLN A 33 7.81 31.48 2.15
CA GLN A 33 7.47 30.87 3.43
C GLN A 33 6.24 29.95 3.31
N GLN A 34 5.17 30.44 2.68
CA GLN A 34 3.94 29.68 2.51
C GLN A 34 4.13 28.47 1.60
N ALA A 35 4.86 28.60 0.48
CA ALA A 35 5.16 27.48 -0.41
C ALA A 35 5.93 26.37 0.31
N THR A 36 6.89 26.74 1.16
CA THR A 36 7.67 25.79 1.96
C THR A 36 6.78 25.06 2.98
N ALA A 37 5.92 25.81 3.69
CA ALA A 37 4.99 25.24 4.66
C ALA A 37 3.98 24.29 4.00
N LYS A 38 3.42 24.68 2.85
CA LYS A 38 2.48 23.86 2.09
C LYS A 38 3.13 22.56 1.62
N PHE A 39 4.34 22.63 1.07
CA PHE A 39 5.05 21.43 0.60
C PHE A 39 5.27 20.41 1.72
N GLN A 40 5.68 20.86 2.90
CA GLN A 40 5.83 19.99 4.06
C GLN A 40 4.49 19.37 4.49
N PHE A 41 3.43 20.17 4.49
CA PHE A 41 2.08 19.69 4.82
C PHE A 41 1.57 18.65 3.82
N ASP A 42 1.79 18.87 2.52
CA ASP A 42 1.36 17.95 1.46
C ASP A 42 2.11 16.61 1.53
N ILE A 43 3.41 16.60 1.86
CA ILE A 43 4.17 15.36 2.11
C ILE A 43 3.58 14.59 3.29
N LEU A 44 3.32 15.27 4.41
CA LEU A 44 2.76 14.63 5.61
C LEU A 44 1.34 14.11 5.38
N ASN A 45 0.54 14.80 4.58
CA ASN A 45 -0.80 14.33 4.21
C ASN A 45 -0.73 13.13 3.28
N PHE A 46 0.21 13.14 2.32
CA PHE A 46 0.44 12.00 1.46
C PHE A 46 0.80 10.75 2.27
N GLU A 47 1.76 10.86 3.19
CA GLU A 47 2.16 9.77 4.10
C GLU A 47 0.96 9.18 4.85
N LYS A 48 0.11 10.03 5.42
CA LYS A 48 -1.10 9.59 6.15
C LYS A 48 -2.13 8.92 5.27
N SER A 49 -2.33 9.43 4.05
CA SER A 49 -3.30 8.87 3.11
C SER A 49 -2.86 7.55 2.48
N TYR A 50 -1.55 7.36 2.34
CA TYR A 50 -0.96 6.16 1.76
C TYR A 50 -0.92 5.00 2.77
N LYS A 51 -0.64 5.27 4.05
CA LYS A 51 -0.60 4.22 5.07
C LYS A 51 -1.96 3.54 5.27
N ASN A 52 -1.94 2.22 5.33
CA ASN A 52 -3.08 1.31 5.46
C ASN A 52 -4.10 1.34 4.31
N CYS A 53 -3.77 1.95 3.17
CA CYS A 53 -4.66 1.98 2.02
C CYS A 53 -4.52 0.71 1.16
N GLU A 54 -5.46 0.50 0.23
CA GLU A 54 -5.36 -0.63 -0.71
C GLU A 54 -4.18 -0.46 -1.67
N ASP A 55 -3.83 0.77 -2.07
CA ASP A 55 -2.71 1.02 -2.97
C ASP A 55 -1.37 0.61 -2.34
N GLU A 56 -1.18 0.87 -1.04
CA GLU A 56 -0.02 0.40 -0.28
C GLU A 56 0.07 -1.14 -0.32
N LYS A 57 -1.05 -1.85 -0.11
CA LYS A 57 -1.05 -3.32 -0.19
C LYS A 57 -0.65 -3.82 -1.58
N HIS A 58 -1.15 -3.19 -2.64
CA HIS A 58 -0.81 -3.55 -4.01
C HIS A 58 0.68 -3.29 -4.32
N ASP A 59 1.21 -2.16 -3.86
CA ASP A 59 2.62 -1.82 -4.00
C ASP A 59 3.50 -2.80 -3.22
N LEU A 60 3.12 -3.14 -1.98
CA LEU A 60 3.79 -4.17 -1.17
C LEU A 60 3.81 -5.53 -1.86
N MET A 61 2.69 -5.96 -2.46
CA MET A 61 2.61 -7.21 -3.21
C MET A 61 3.55 -7.18 -4.43
N ARG A 62 3.63 -6.05 -5.14
CA ARG A 62 4.53 -5.89 -6.30
C ARG A 62 5.99 -6.01 -5.88
N VAL A 63 6.41 -5.24 -4.88
CA VAL A 63 7.79 -5.22 -4.36
C VAL A 63 8.17 -6.59 -3.77
N TYR A 64 7.22 -7.28 -3.12
CA TYR A 64 7.43 -8.64 -2.62
C TYR A 64 7.78 -9.65 -3.73
N VAL A 65 7.07 -9.60 -4.85
CA VAL A 65 7.33 -10.48 -6.01
C VAL A 65 8.67 -10.15 -6.66
N GLU A 66 9.00 -8.87 -6.78
CA GLU A 66 10.25 -8.39 -7.36
C GLU A 66 11.48 -8.86 -6.56
N HIS A 67 11.44 -8.69 -5.25
CA HIS A 67 12.56 -9.07 -4.36
C HIS A 67 12.41 -10.45 -3.74
N LYS A 68 11.43 -11.25 -4.17
CA LYS A 68 11.23 -12.65 -3.75
C LYS A 68 11.15 -12.80 -2.22
N GLY A 69 10.51 -11.83 -1.56
CA GLY A 69 10.29 -11.83 -0.11
C GLY A 69 11.50 -11.48 0.75
N ASP A 70 12.55 -10.87 0.20
CA ASP A 70 13.64 -10.26 0.97
C ASP A 70 13.16 -8.96 1.65
N MET A 71 13.04 -8.99 2.98
CA MET A 71 12.47 -7.88 3.75
C MET A 71 13.32 -6.63 3.73
N ASP A 72 14.64 -6.74 3.72
CA ASP A 72 15.53 -5.57 3.75
C ASP A 72 15.35 -4.77 2.45
N ARG A 73 15.33 -5.48 1.33
CA ARG A 73 15.06 -4.89 0.01
C ARG A 73 13.63 -4.35 -0.11
N ILE A 74 12.65 -5.04 0.48
CA ILE A 74 11.27 -4.55 0.48
C ILE A 74 11.19 -3.21 1.23
N MET A 75 11.76 -3.12 2.43
CA MET A 75 11.73 -1.89 3.23
C MET A 75 12.44 -0.72 2.55
N GLU A 76 13.53 -0.98 1.80
CA GLU A 76 14.23 0.05 1.01
C GLU A 76 13.42 0.58 -0.18
N ASN A 77 12.50 -0.22 -0.73
CA ASN A 77 11.78 0.11 -1.97
C ASN A 77 10.30 0.45 -1.75
N VAL A 78 9.76 0.25 -0.55
CA VAL A 78 8.38 0.61 -0.20
C VAL A 78 8.30 2.08 0.19
N LEU A 79 7.32 2.78 -0.37
CA LEU A 79 7.10 4.20 -0.09
C LEU A 79 6.71 4.42 1.37
N CYS A 80 7.24 5.49 1.96
CA CYS A 80 6.91 5.94 3.32
C CYS A 80 7.15 4.88 4.42
N ALA A 81 7.98 3.87 4.16
CA ALA A 81 8.32 2.84 5.14
C ALA A 81 9.41 3.32 6.09
N THR A 82 9.15 3.25 7.39
CA THR A 82 10.17 3.41 8.44
C THR A 82 10.56 2.05 9.01
N LEU A 83 11.69 1.97 9.72
CA LEU A 83 12.11 0.72 10.38
C LEU A 83 11.06 0.20 11.38
N GLU A 84 10.27 1.08 11.99
CA GLU A 84 9.22 0.71 12.94
C GLU A 84 8.03 0.01 12.24
N ASP A 85 7.79 0.34 10.97
CA ASP A 85 6.67 -0.17 10.17
C ASP A 85 6.91 -1.60 9.64
N GLU A 86 8.15 -2.12 9.74
CA GLU A 86 8.52 -3.47 9.25
C GLU A 86 7.57 -4.55 9.80
N THR A 87 7.20 -4.43 11.07
CA THR A 87 6.32 -5.40 11.74
C THR A 87 4.91 -5.41 11.14
N GLN A 88 4.37 -4.25 10.79
CA GLN A 88 3.05 -4.08 10.17
C GLN A 88 3.07 -4.55 8.71
N ILE A 89 4.08 -4.14 7.95
CA ILE A 89 4.29 -4.55 6.56
C ILE A 89 4.40 -6.07 6.46
N ARG A 90 5.15 -6.70 7.37
CA ARG A 90 5.25 -8.16 7.46
C ARG A 90 3.90 -8.81 7.76
N ALA A 91 3.06 -8.20 8.60
CA ALA A 91 1.72 -8.71 8.90
C ALA A 91 0.79 -8.65 7.67
N ILE A 92 0.88 -7.57 6.88
CA ILE A 92 0.14 -7.42 5.62
C ILE A 92 0.55 -8.49 4.61
N LEU A 93 1.85 -8.69 4.40
CA LEU A 93 2.35 -9.73 3.48
C LEU A 93 1.97 -11.14 3.93
N LYS A 94 2.02 -11.42 5.24
CA LYS A 94 1.56 -12.69 5.80
C LYS A 94 0.07 -12.92 5.55
N SER A 95 -0.77 -11.90 5.74
CA SER A 95 -2.21 -12.03 5.49
C SER A 95 -2.50 -12.28 4.00
N ALA A 96 -1.76 -11.64 3.10
CA ALA A 96 -1.84 -11.85 1.65
C ALA A 96 -1.38 -13.25 1.19
N ILE A 97 -0.39 -13.84 1.86
CA ILE A 97 0.03 -15.23 1.61
C ILE A 97 -1.04 -16.21 2.14
N CYS A 98 -1.60 -15.97 3.32
CA CYS A 98 -2.64 -16.81 3.92
C CYS A 98 -3.94 -16.81 3.11
N SER A 99 -4.30 -15.70 2.47
CA SER A 99 -5.45 -15.61 1.56
C SER A 99 -5.19 -16.26 0.19
N LYS A 100 -4.04 -16.93 0.01
CA LYS A 100 -3.54 -17.55 -1.25
C LYS A 100 -3.33 -16.55 -2.40
N GLY A 101 -3.19 -15.26 -2.10
CA GLY A 101 -2.94 -14.22 -3.11
C GLY A 101 -1.48 -14.11 -3.57
N LEU A 102 -0.52 -14.59 -2.76
CA LEU A 102 0.92 -14.56 -3.07
C LEU A 102 1.59 -15.91 -2.83
N GLN A 103 2.60 -16.21 -3.66
CA GLN A 103 3.45 -17.39 -3.47
C GLN A 103 4.43 -17.17 -2.32
N ALA A 104 4.49 -18.11 -1.37
CA ALA A 104 5.42 -18.03 -0.27
C ALA A 104 6.87 -18.26 -0.76
N HIS A 105 7.73 -17.26 -0.60
CA HIS A 105 9.16 -17.39 -0.91
C HIS A 105 9.99 -17.80 0.32
N LYS A 106 11.10 -18.51 0.07
CA LYS A 106 11.97 -19.07 1.11
C LYS A 106 12.63 -18.01 2.00
N ALA A 107 13.01 -16.87 1.42
CA ALA A 107 13.62 -15.75 2.15
C ALA A 107 12.67 -15.17 3.20
N PHE A 108 11.39 -15.12 2.89
CA PHE A 108 10.35 -14.64 3.81
C PHE A 108 9.90 -15.71 4.81
N THR A 109 9.95 -16.99 4.41
CA THR A 109 9.38 -18.10 5.16
C THR A 109 10.45 -18.84 5.96
N ASN A 110 10.94 -18.23 7.04
CA ASN A 110 11.73 -18.97 8.02
C ASN A 110 10.78 -19.84 8.88
N ALA A 111 10.62 -21.11 8.47
CA ALA A 111 10.11 -22.28 9.19
C ALA A 111 8.74 -22.29 9.90
N ARG A 112 7.93 -21.23 9.95
CA ARG A 112 6.67 -21.26 10.75
C ARG A 112 5.34 -21.01 10.02
N CYS A 113 5.35 -20.82 8.69
CA CYS A 113 4.11 -20.66 7.91
C CYS A 113 3.59 -21.95 7.26
N GLN A 114 3.96 -23.14 7.76
CA GLN A 114 3.34 -24.40 7.32
C GLN A 114 2.05 -24.75 8.08
N ASN A 115 1.73 -24.07 9.19
CA ASN A 115 0.67 -24.53 10.11
C ASN A 115 -0.57 -23.62 10.21
N TYR A 116 -0.75 -22.61 9.36
CA TYR A 116 -1.93 -21.72 9.43
C TYR A 116 -2.64 -21.56 8.07
N CYS A 117 -3.06 -22.68 7.48
CA CYS A 117 -4.19 -22.71 6.54
C CYS A 117 -4.76 -24.15 6.37
N PHE A 118 -4.86 -24.93 7.46
CA PHE A 118 -5.48 -26.28 7.39
C PHE A 118 -6.61 -26.53 8.38
N THR A 119 -6.93 -25.60 9.30
CA THR A 119 -7.93 -25.84 10.36
C THR A 119 -9.17 -24.95 10.29
N SER A 120 -9.55 -24.47 9.10
CA SER A 120 -10.84 -23.79 8.92
C SER A 120 -11.48 -24.05 7.56
N ILE A 121 -11.48 -25.31 7.12
CA ILE A 121 -12.51 -25.83 6.19
C ILE A 121 -12.97 -27.18 6.76
N SER A 122 -13.72 -27.13 7.84
CA SER A 122 -14.48 -28.27 8.35
C SER A 122 -15.76 -27.75 8.98
N HIS A 123 -16.66 -27.23 8.14
CA HIS A 123 -18.07 -27.53 8.25
C HIS A 123 -18.80 -26.96 7.03
N LYS A 124 -19.62 -27.81 6.41
CA LYS A 124 -20.49 -27.55 5.24
C LYS A 124 -19.84 -27.72 3.86
N LEU A 125 -19.42 -28.95 3.57
CA LEU A 125 -19.89 -29.57 2.32
C LEU A 125 -20.86 -30.70 2.65
N CYS A 126 -21.97 -30.66 1.94
CA CYS A 126 -23.14 -31.52 2.02
C CYS A 126 -22.79 -33.01 1.79
N PRO A 127 -23.48 -33.97 2.44
CA PRO A 127 -23.18 -35.38 2.31
C PRO A 127 -23.85 -35.95 1.05
N ALA A 128 -23.06 -36.32 0.05
CA ALA A 128 -23.50 -37.18 -1.04
C ALA A 128 -22.85 -38.55 -0.87
N THR A 129 -23.61 -39.47 -0.29
CA THR A 129 -23.62 -40.93 -0.51
C THR A 129 -22.36 -41.53 -1.14
N PHE A 130 -21.53 -42.18 -0.33
CA PHE A 130 -20.70 -43.27 -0.82
C PHE A 130 -20.74 -44.42 0.18
N SER A 131 -21.66 -45.34 -0.08
CA SER A 131 -21.70 -46.68 0.51
C SER A 131 -20.45 -47.43 0.08
N ALA A 132 -19.61 -47.83 1.02
CA ALA A 132 -18.66 -48.91 0.80
C ALA A 132 -18.50 -49.71 2.09
N THR A 133 -19.00 -50.94 2.00
CA THR A 133 -18.93 -52.05 2.93
C THR A 133 -17.51 -52.31 3.41
N TRP A 134 -17.40 -52.60 4.71
CA TRP A 134 -16.16 -52.93 5.40
C TRP A 134 -15.60 -54.29 4.98
N ALA A 135 -14.26 -54.34 5.05
CA ALA A 135 -13.41 -55.50 4.88
C ALA A 135 -13.78 -56.68 5.78
N SER A 136 -13.59 -57.89 5.24
CA SER A 136 -13.18 -59.06 6.01
C SER A 136 -12.33 -59.94 5.09
N TYR A 137 -11.01 -59.77 5.19
CA TYR A 137 -9.98 -60.81 5.19
C TYR A 137 -8.74 -60.24 5.88
#